data_AF-A0A1D2QXG2-F1
#
_entry.id   AF-A0A1D2QXG2-F1
#
_cell.length_a   1.000
_cell.length_b   1.000
_cell.length_c   1.000
_cell.angle_alpha   90.00
_cell.angle_beta   90.00
_cell.angle_gamma   90.00
#
_symmetry.space_group_name_H-M   'P 1'
#
loop_
_entity.id
_entity.type
_entity.pdbx_description
1 polymer ?
#
loop_
_entity_poly.entity_id
_entity_poly.type
_entity_poly.pdbx_seq_one_letter_code
_entity_poly.pdbx_strand_id
1 'polypeptide(L)'
;MEKKYAEQLLRGSEEKGLKDSIKNKIEREFGEKPKDFMVAVVTSAENYFPTDIAILNYLVNTREMKGVYVAMNKPYPTLVKILQNSNIDTDKLFFIDAISGNLGQDAGIDNCVFLSNPSAISELGMTVLNLCDEKKADFLLLDSLSTMIIYNDRLDSVRFAHYLITQLRKYGLAGVIMSLDKYKDPEAIKDISMFVDKVIYLK
;
A
#
# COMPACT_ATOMS: atom_id res chain seq x y z
N MET A 1 20.18 -3.61 35.89
CA MET A 1 19.90 -4.57 34.79
C MET A 1 18.41 -4.86 34.68
N GLU A 2 17.71 -5.14 35.77
CA GLU A 2 16.28 -5.51 35.79
C GLU A 2 15.33 -4.45 35.21
N LYS A 3 15.56 -3.15 35.49
CA LYS A 3 14.69 -2.07 34.98
C LYS A 3 14.68 -1.96 33.44
N LYS A 4 15.84 -2.13 32.80
CA LYS A 4 16.00 -2.08 31.33
C LYS A 4 15.36 -3.31 30.66
N TYR A 5 15.37 -4.46 31.33
CA TYR A 5 14.74 -5.68 30.85
C TYR A 5 13.21 -5.60 30.95
N ALA A 6 12.67 -5.07 32.05
CA ALA A 6 11.24 -4.82 32.21
C ALA A 6 10.71 -3.81 31.18
N GLU A 7 11.44 -2.73 30.90
CA GLU A 7 11.09 -1.74 29.86
C GLU A 7 11.08 -2.36 28.45
N GLN A 8 12.00 -3.27 28.14
CA GLN A 8 12.01 -3.99 26.86
C GLN A 8 10.82 -4.97 26.72
N LEU A 9 10.47 -5.68 27.79
CA LEU A 9 9.31 -6.57 27.80
C LEU A 9 7.99 -5.80 27.66
N LEU A 10 7.85 -4.67 28.36
CA LEU A 10 6.69 -3.80 28.26
C LEU A 10 6.54 -3.25 26.84
N ARG A 11 7.61 -2.71 26.25
CA ARG A 11 7.60 -2.23 24.85
C ARG A 11 7.22 -3.33 23.86
N GLY A 12 7.76 -4.54 24.01
CA GLY A 12 7.41 -5.67 23.15
C GLY A 12 5.94 -6.10 23.28
N SER A 13 5.38 -6.04 24.49
CA SER A 13 3.96 -6.34 24.73
C SER A 13 3.02 -5.26 24.18
N GLU A 14 3.39 -3.98 24.31
CA GLU A 14 2.65 -2.83 23.76
C GLU A 14 2.67 -2.85 22.23
N GLU A 15 3.83 -3.10 21.63
CA GLU A 15 3.98 -3.20 20.17
C GLU A 15 3.17 -4.37 19.60
N LYS A 16 3.15 -5.52 20.29
CA LYS A 16 2.32 -6.67 19.91
C LYS A 16 0.83 -6.35 20.01
N GLY A 17 0.38 -5.75 21.11
CA GLY A 17 -1.02 -5.35 21.29
C GLY A 17 -1.50 -4.34 20.24
N LEU A 18 -0.64 -3.40 19.84
CA LEU A 18 -0.91 -2.45 18.77
C LEU A 18 -1.05 -3.13 17.40
N LYS A 19 -0.13 -4.03 17.06
CA LYS A 19 -0.19 -4.82 15.82
C LYS A 19 -1.47 -5.65 15.72
N ASP A 20 -1.85 -6.30 16.83
CA ASP A 20 -3.10 -7.08 16.90
C ASP A 20 -4.33 -6.18 16.73
N SER A 21 -4.33 -4.99 17.32
CA SER A 21 -5.41 -4.00 17.17
C SER A 21 -5.59 -3.53 15.72
N ILE A 22 -4.48 -3.19 15.02
CA ILE A 22 -4.51 -2.78 13.62
C ILE A 22 -5.03 -3.91 12.73
N LYS A 23 -4.50 -5.12 12.93
CA LYS A 23 -4.92 -6.31 12.18
C LYS A 23 -6.42 -6.58 12.33
N ASN A 24 -6.94 -6.63 13.56
CA ASN A 24 -8.36 -6.86 13.83
C ASN A 24 -9.24 -5.79 13.18
N LYS A 25 -8.77 -4.54 13.16
CA LYS A 25 -9.50 -3.45 12.51
C LYS A 25 -9.53 -3.62 11.00
N ILE A 26 -8.42 -3.96 10.35
CA ILE A 26 -8.40 -4.28 8.91
C ILE A 26 -9.35 -5.42 8.59
N GLU A 27 -9.28 -6.52 9.33
CA GLU A 27 -10.14 -7.70 9.13
C GLU A 27 -11.62 -7.35 9.21
N ARG A 28 -12.01 -6.52 10.17
CA ARG A 28 -13.39 -6.04 10.30
C ARG A 28 -13.79 -5.12 9.16
N GLU A 29 -13.00 -4.08 8.88
CA GLU A 29 -13.34 -3.06 7.89
C GLU A 29 -13.34 -3.61 6.46
N PHE A 30 -12.50 -4.60 6.15
CA PHE A 30 -12.42 -5.23 4.84
C PHE A 30 -13.35 -6.45 4.75
N GLY A 31 -13.58 -7.18 5.86
CA GLY A 31 -14.45 -8.35 5.97
C GLY A 31 -15.82 -8.18 5.33
N GLU A 32 -16.43 -7.03 5.56
CA GLU A 32 -17.79 -6.70 5.11
C GLU A 32 -17.86 -6.28 3.63
N LYS A 33 -16.71 -6.16 2.95
CA LYS A 33 -16.63 -5.57 1.61
C LYS A 33 -16.69 -6.62 0.49
N PRO A 34 -17.26 -6.26 -0.69
CA PRO A 34 -17.20 -7.08 -1.89
C PRO A 34 -15.75 -7.26 -2.36
N LYS A 35 -15.49 -8.05 -3.39
CA LYS A 35 -14.12 -8.32 -3.87
C LYS A 35 -13.44 -7.13 -4.56
N ASP A 36 -14.20 -6.16 -5.03
CA ASP A 36 -13.77 -5.04 -5.90
C ASP A 36 -13.88 -3.66 -5.21
N PHE A 37 -13.72 -3.64 -3.89
CA PHE A 37 -13.90 -2.44 -3.09
C PHE A 37 -12.82 -1.38 -3.31
N MET A 38 -13.17 -0.11 -3.11
CA MET A 38 -12.24 1.03 -3.12
C MET A 38 -12.17 1.65 -1.73
N VAL A 39 -11.00 1.70 -1.13
CA VAL A 39 -10.79 2.36 0.16
C VAL A 39 -9.56 3.26 0.16
N ALA A 40 -9.65 4.34 0.91
CA ALA A 40 -8.48 5.09 1.35
C ALA A 40 -8.18 4.71 2.81
N VAL A 41 -6.94 4.33 3.10
CA VAL A 41 -6.47 4.04 4.46
C VAL A 41 -5.55 5.16 4.90
N VAL A 42 -5.97 5.87 5.95
CA VAL A 42 -5.22 6.97 6.55
C VAL A 42 -4.64 6.49 7.87
N THR A 43 -3.31 6.54 8.00
CA THR A 43 -2.60 6.01 9.17
C THR A 43 -1.53 6.98 9.68
N SER A 44 -1.19 6.92 10.97
CA SER A 44 -0.06 7.66 11.53
C SER A 44 1.28 7.12 11.02
N ALA A 45 2.34 7.91 11.19
CA ALA A 45 3.70 7.51 10.83
C ALA A 45 4.16 6.27 11.63
N GLU A 46 3.80 6.19 12.91
CA GLU A 46 4.15 5.04 13.76
C GLU A 46 3.46 3.75 13.30
N ASN A 47 2.22 3.88 12.83
CA ASN A 47 1.38 2.74 12.43
C ASN A 47 1.48 2.40 10.94
N TYR A 48 2.23 3.18 10.16
CA TYR A 48 2.26 3.06 8.71
C TYR A 48 2.66 1.66 8.24
N PHE A 49 3.79 1.18 8.76
CA PHE A 49 4.32 -0.11 8.39
C PHE A 49 3.49 -1.29 8.92
N PRO A 50 3.07 -1.32 10.20
CA PRO A 50 2.09 -2.30 10.66
C PRO A 50 0.80 -2.34 9.83
N THR A 51 0.36 -1.18 9.34
CA THR A 51 -0.83 -1.05 8.48
C THR A 51 -0.62 -1.71 7.11
N ASP A 52 0.49 -1.43 6.42
CA ASP A 52 0.85 -2.10 5.15
C ASP A 52 0.82 -3.63 5.31
N ILE A 53 1.48 -4.13 6.36
CA ILE A 53 1.55 -5.57 6.65
C ILE A 53 0.17 -6.14 6.93
N ALA A 54 -0.67 -5.47 7.73
CA ALA A 54 -2.01 -5.94 8.04
C ALA A 54 -2.92 -6.01 6.80
N ILE A 55 -2.86 -4.98 5.95
CA ILE A 55 -3.59 -4.92 4.67
C ILE A 55 -3.17 -6.08 3.78
N LEU A 56 -1.86 -6.24 3.54
CA LEU A 56 -1.36 -7.28 2.66
C LEU A 56 -1.61 -8.69 3.22
N ASN A 57 -1.39 -8.92 4.51
CA ASN A 57 -1.69 -10.20 5.12
C ASN A 57 -3.18 -10.56 4.92
N TYR A 58 -4.08 -9.60 5.09
CA TYR A 58 -5.49 -9.84 4.87
C TYR A 58 -5.82 -10.14 3.39
N LEU A 59 -5.34 -9.33 2.46
CA LEU A 59 -5.62 -9.52 1.03
C LEU A 59 -5.00 -10.81 0.48
N VAL A 60 -3.72 -11.06 0.80
CA VAL A 60 -2.93 -12.16 0.23
C VAL A 60 -3.19 -13.48 0.94
N ASN A 61 -3.15 -13.49 2.28
CA ASN A 61 -3.24 -14.74 3.04
C ASN A 61 -4.68 -15.08 3.43
N THR A 62 -5.50 -14.08 3.80
CA THR A 62 -6.90 -14.34 4.22
C THR A 62 -7.86 -14.42 3.04
N ARG A 63 -7.72 -13.55 2.03
CA ARG A 63 -8.58 -13.56 0.84
C ARG A 63 -8.00 -14.31 -0.36
N GLU A 64 -6.77 -14.80 -0.23
CA GLU A 64 -6.06 -15.54 -1.28
C GLU A 64 -5.93 -14.77 -2.60
N MET A 65 -5.90 -13.44 -2.51
CA MET A 65 -5.83 -12.56 -3.67
C MET A 65 -4.38 -12.34 -4.10
N LYS A 66 -4.17 -12.16 -5.40
CA LYS A 66 -2.92 -11.64 -5.97
C LYS A 66 -3.07 -10.18 -6.33
N GLY A 67 -2.00 -9.41 -6.25
CA GLY A 67 -2.11 -7.97 -6.41
C GLY A 67 -0.85 -7.25 -6.85
N VAL A 68 -1.05 -6.02 -7.30
CA VAL A 68 0.01 -5.10 -7.65
C VAL A 68 0.28 -4.18 -6.45
N TYR A 69 1.55 -4.06 -6.05
CA TYR A 69 2.02 -3.14 -5.01
C TYR A 69 2.81 -2.02 -5.68
N VAL A 70 2.34 -0.77 -5.53
CA VAL A 70 3.09 0.42 -5.96
C VAL A 70 3.90 0.95 -4.80
N ALA A 71 5.22 0.79 -4.86
CA ALA A 71 6.16 1.18 -3.82
C ALA A 71 6.76 2.56 -4.12
N MET A 72 6.27 3.57 -3.39
CA MET A 72 6.72 4.95 -3.51
C MET A 72 7.68 5.36 -2.39
N ASN A 73 7.86 4.54 -1.34
CA ASN A 73 8.58 4.92 -0.12
C ASN A 73 9.74 3.98 0.28
N LYS A 74 9.73 2.72 -0.19
CA LYS A 74 10.71 1.68 0.18
C LYS A 74 11.11 0.89 -1.07
N PRO A 75 12.42 0.66 -1.30
CA PRO A 75 12.88 -0.13 -2.43
C PRO A 75 12.37 -1.57 -2.39
N TYR A 76 12.11 -2.14 -3.56
CA TYR A 76 11.62 -3.51 -3.74
C TYR A 76 12.42 -4.57 -2.96
N PRO A 77 13.78 -4.62 -3.01
CA PRO A 77 14.53 -5.65 -2.30
C PRO A 77 14.35 -5.60 -0.77
N THR A 78 14.10 -4.41 -0.23
CA THR A 78 13.82 -4.21 1.20
C THR A 78 12.41 -4.64 1.53
N LEU A 79 11.44 -4.29 0.67
CA LEU A 79 10.04 -4.64 0.86
C LEU A 79 9.83 -6.16 0.84
N VAL A 80 10.39 -6.88 -0.12
CA VAL A 80 10.24 -8.35 -0.20
C VAL A 80 10.74 -9.05 1.07
N LYS A 81 11.93 -8.70 1.55
CA LYS A 81 12.48 -9.28 2.79
C LYS A 81 11.56 -9.07 3.98
N ILE A 82 11.00 -7.86 4.07
CA ILE A 82 10.04 -7.48 5.11
C ILE A 82 8.76 -8.32 5.04
N LEU A 83 8.21 -8.50 3.84
CA LEU A 83 6.94 -9.20 3.63
C LEU A 83 7.11 -10.69 3.93
N GLN A 84 8.22 -11.28 3.47
CA GLN A 84 8.58 -12.67 3.78
C GLN A 84 8.78 -12.89 5.28
N ASN A 85 9.47 -11.98 5.98
CA ASN A 85 9.61 -12.04 7.44
C ASN A 85 8.27 -11.89 8.18
N SER A 86 7.26 -11.32 7.51
CA SER A 86 5.89 -11.18 8.03
C SER A 86 4.97 -12.32 7.58
N ASN A 87 5.51 -13.37 6.95
CA ASN A 87 4.78 -14.53 6.40
C ASN A 87 3.72 -14.13 5.35
N ILE A 88 3.99 -13.10 4.55
CA ILE A 88 3.16 -12.73 3.40
C ILE A 88 3.74 -13.41 2.16
N ASP A 89 2.89 -14.12 1.42
CA ASP A 89 3.27 -14.81 0.19
C ASP A 89 3.60 -13.79 -0.92
N THR A 90 4.90 -13.54 -1.13
CA THR A 90 5.38 -12.59 -2.13
C THR A 90 5.21 -13.07 -3.57
N ASP A 91 4.93 -14.36 -3.79
CA ASP A 91 4.71 -14.89 -5.15
C ASP A 91 3.35 -14.49 -5.70
N LYS A 92 2.43 -14.06 -4.81
CA LYS A 92 1.13 -13.46 -5.15
C LYS A 92 1.21 -11.95 -5.39
N LEU A 93 2.39 -11.35 -5.30
CA LEU A 93 2.59 -9.89 -5.42
C LEU A 93 3.47 -9.53 -6.60
N PHE A 94 3.05 -8.49 -7.32
CA PHE A 94 3.82 -7.85 -8.39
C PHE A 94 4.11 -6.42 -8.00
N PHE A 95 5.35 -6.00 -8.12
CA PHE A 95 5.81 -4.73 -7.56
C PHE A 95 6.08 -3.72 -8.66
N ILE A 96 5.76 -2.47 -8.38
CA ILE A 96 6.22 -1.30 -9.13
C ILE A 96 7.08 -0.47 -8.18
N ASP A 97 8.40 -0.49 -8.37
CA ASP A 97 9.33 0.31 -7.59
C ASP A 97 9.59 1.62 -8.30
N ALA A 98 9.18 2.72 -7.67
CA ALA A 98 9.31 4.03 -8.26
C ALA A 98 10.49 4.86 -7.75
N ILE A 99 11.14 4.44 -6.66
CA ILE A 99 12.17 5.24 -5.99
C ILE A 99 13.58 4.73 -6.24
N SER A 100 13.75 3.46 -6.62
CA SER A 100 15.06 2.94 -6.99
C SER A 100 15.55 3.47 -8.34
N GLY A 101 14.65 3.97 -9.21
CA GLY A 101 15.00 4.44 -10.55
C GLY A 101 15.72 3.37 -11.38
N ASN A 102 16.40 3.77 -12.46
CA ASN A 102 17.21 2.87 -13.30
C ASN A 102 18.49 2.34 -12.59
N LEU A 103 18.65 2.51 -11.27
CA LEU A 103 19.76 1.93 -10.49
C LEU A 103 19.53 0.42 -10.33
N GLY A 104 19.59 -0.31 -11.43
CA GLY A 104 19.36 -1.75 -11.44
C GLY A 104 18.60 -2.28 -12.66
N GLN A 105 18.67 -1.61 -13.82
CA GLN A 105 18.53 -2.37 -15.07
C GLN A 105 19.69 -3.36 -15.10
N ASP A 106 19.46 -4.54 -14.51
CA ASP A 106 19.96 -5.84 -14.97
C ASP A 106 19.57 -6.94 -13.98
N ALA A 107 19.16 -8.06 -14.56
CA ALA A 107 18.90 -9.38 -13.96
C ALA A 107 17.47 -9.70 -13.48
N GLY A 108 16.53 -9.83 -14.42
CA GLY A 108 15.56 -10.94 -14.40
C GLY A 108 14.68 -11.09 -13.14
N ILE A 109 14.23 -9.98 -12.54
CA ILE A 109 13.29 -10.02 -11.43
C ILE A 109 11.87 -10.10 -12.03
N ASP A 110 11.33 -11.31 -12.14
CA ASP A 110 10.04 -11.60 -12.81
C ASP A 110 8.84 -10.86 -12.20
N ASN A 111 8.95 -10.42 -10.94
CA ASN A 111 7.86 -9.85 -10.15
C ASN A 111 8.05 -8.37 -9.80
N CYS A 112 8.97 -7.62 -10.44
CA CYS A 112 9.12 -6.18 -10.20
C CYS A 112 9.39 -5.38 -11.49
N VAL A 113 8.71 -4.25 -11.64
CA VAL A 113 8.98 -3.23 -12.67
C VAL A 113 9.51 -1.97 -12.00
N PHE A 114 10.58 -1.40 -12.53
CA PHE A 114 11.15 -0.14 -12.04
C PHE A 114 10.67 1.02 -12.89
N LEU A 115 10.15 2.07 -12.25
CA LEU A 115 9.84 3.31 -12.97
C LEU A 115 11.09 4.14 -13.20
N SER A 116 11.03 5.00 -14.22
CA SER A 116 12.11 5.95 -14.49
C SER A 116 12.40 6.89 -13.30
N ASN A 117 11.36 7.37 -12.63
CA ASN A 117 11.45 8.22 -11.43
C ASN A 117 10.09 8.32 -10.69
N PRO A 118 10.06 8.82 -9.43
CA PRO A 118 8.83 8.94 -8.64
C PRO A 118 7.78 9.93 -9.18
N SER A 119 8.18 10.86 -10.05
CA SER A 119 7.29 11.85 -10.66
C SER A 119 6.68 11.38 -11.99
N ALA A 120 7.01 10.17 -12.46
CA ALA A 120 6.54 9.63 -13.73
C ALA A 120 5.09 9.10 -13.68
N ILE A 121 4.12 9.95 -13.33
CA ILE A 121 2.70 9.58 -13.14
C ILE A 121 2.10 8.87 -14.37
N SER A 122 2.39 9.35 -15.58
CA SER A 122 1.87 8.73 -16.81
C SER A 122 2.44 7.32 -17.04
N GLU A 123 3.73 7.13 -16.77
CA GLU A 123 4.39 5.83 -16.84
C GLU A 123 3.80 4.87 -15.80
N LEU A 124 3.66 5.33 -14.55
CA LEU A 124 3.02 4.56 -13.48
C LEU A 124 1.62 4.08 -13.87
N GLY A 125 0.80 4.98 -14.43
CA GLY A 125 -0.56 4.63 -14.88
C GLY A 125 -0.58 3.51 -15.91
N MET A 126 0.29 3.57 -16.92
CA MET A 126 0.40 2.51 -17.93
C MET A 126 0.91 1.20 -17.33
N THR A 127 1.94 1.25 -16.50
CA THR A 127 2.54 0.08 -15.87
C THR A 127 1.56 -0.63 -14.93
N VAL A 128 0.78 0.11 -14.14
CA VAL A 128 -0.26 -0.46 -13.27
C VAL A 128 -1.29 -1.23 -14.10
N LEU A 129 -1.83 -0.62 -15.15
CA LEU A 129 -2.87 -1.28 -15.96
C LEU A 129 -2.35 -2.51 -16.68
N ASN A 130 -1.14 -2.43 -17.24
CA ASN A 130 -0.50 -3.56 -17.92
C ASN A 130 -0.26 -4.72 -16.95
N LEU A 131 0.29 -4.46 -15.76
CA LEU A 131 0.54 -5.51 -14.77
C LEU A 131 -0.76 -6.10 -14.23
N CYS A 132 -1.77 -5.28 -13.95
CA CYS A 132 -3.07 -5.76 -13.50
C CYS A 132 -3.69 -6.72 -14.53
N ASP A 133 -3.63 -6.40 -15.83
CA ASP A 133 -4.17 -7.27 -16.88
C ASP A 133 -3.30 -8.52 -17.14
N GLU A 134 -1.98 -8.35 -17.30
CA GLU A 134 -1.05 -9.45 -17.60
C GLU A 134 -1.07 -10.50 -16.49
N LYS A 135 -1.01 -10.05 -15.24
CA LYS A 135 -0.94 -10.91 -14.08
C LYS A 135 -2.32 -11.30 -13.55
N LYS A 136 -3.40 -10.79 -14.16
CA LYS A 136 -4.79 -10.97 -13.73
C LYS A 136 -4.97 -10.64 -12.25
N ALA A 137 -4.45 -9.50 -11.83
CA ALA A 137 -4.46 -9.08 -10.43
C ALA A 137 -5.90 -8.91 -9.92
N ASP A 138 -6.12 -9.23 -8.64
CA ASP A 138 -7.38 -9.02 -7.95
C ASP A 138 -7.41 -7.68 -7.20
N PHE A 139 -6.24 -7.12 -6.87
CA PHE A 139 -6.14 -5.83 -6.19
C PHE A 139 -4.94 -4.98 -6.59
N LEU A 140 -5.03 -3.69 -6.27
CA LEU A 140 -3.92 -2.72 -6.28
C LEU A 140 -3.77 -2.11 -4.88
N LEU A 141 -2.53 -2.07 -4.37
CA LEU A 141 -2.13 -1.27 -3.21
C LEU A 141 -1.23 -0.12 -3.68
N LEU A 142 -1.70 1.12 -3.51
CA LEU A 142 -0.90 2.32 -3.72
C LEU A 142 -0.30 2.79 -2.40
N ASP A 143 1.02 2.59 -2.23
CA ASP A 143 1.81 3.00 -1.06
C ASP A 143 2.84 4.08 -1.47
N SER A 144 2.50 5.37 -1.46
CA SER A 144 1.23 5.97 -1.03
C SER A 144 0.93 7.28 -1.75
N LEU A 145 -0.32 7.73 -1.64
CA LEU A 145 -0.75 9.04 -2.11
C LEU A 145 0.07 10.17 -1.47
N SER A 146 0.29 10.13 -0.15
CA SER A 146 1.06 11.16 0.56
C SER A 146 2.49 11.26 0.02
N THR A 147 3.07 10.15 -0.40
CA THR A 147 4.41 10.14 -1.00
C THR A 147 4.37 10.63 -2.45
N MET A 148 3.34 10.28 -3.22
CA MET A 148 3.16 10.84 -4.57
C MET A 148 3.11 12.37 -4.58
N ILE A 149 2.41 12.98 -3.61
CA ILE A 149 2.31 14.44 -3.45
C ILE A 149 3.66 15.09 -3.11
N ILE A 150 4.63 14.34 -2.58
CA ILE A 150 5.99 14.88 -2.34
C ILE A 150 6.71 15.10 -3.68
N TYR A 151 6.44 14.27 -4.68
CA TYR A 151 7.14 14.25 -5.97
C TYR A 151 6.36 14.95 -7.10
N ASN A 152 5.09 15.27 -6.89
CA ASN A 152 4.18 15.77 -7.91
C ASN A 152 3.28 16.88 -7.35
N ASP A 153 2.62 17.61 -8.24
CA ASP A 153 1.57 18.53 -7.81
C ASP A 153 0.44 17.74 -7.10
N ARG A 154 -0.13 18.38 -6.08
CA ARG A 154 -1.20 17.83 -5.23
C ARG A 154 -2.43 17.47 -6.07
N LEU A 155 -2.87 18.38 -6.94
CA LEU A 155 -4.04 18.19 -7.79
C LEU A 155 -3.79 17.09 -8.83
N ASP A 156 -2.58 17.03 -9.39
CA ASP A 156 -2.20 15.96 -10.32
C ASP A 156 -2.18 14.58 -9.64
N SER A 157 -1.67 14.50 -8.41
CA SER A 157 -1.69 13.27 -7.60
C SER A 157 -3.11 12.80 -7.30
N VAL A 158 -4.00 13.73 -6.92
CA VAL A 158 -5.42 13.44 -6.66
C VAL A 158 -6.14 13.01 -7.93
N ARG A 159 -5.92 13.70 -9.06
CA ARG A 159 -6.48 13.33 -10.37
C ARG A 159 -6.04 11.95 -10.80
N PHE A 160 -4.77 11.64 -10.61
CA PHE A 160 -4.24 10.32 -10.91
C PHE A 160 -4.84 9.23 -10.02
N ALA A 161 -4.95 9.47 -8.71
CA ALA A 161 -5.62 8.53 -7.81
C ALA A 161 -7.08 8.29 -8.22
N HIS A 162 -7.82 9.33 -8.59
CA HIS A 162 -9.18 9.20 -9.12
C HIS A 162 -9.21 8.42 -10.44
N TYR A 163 -8.26 8.66 -11.35
CA TYR A 163 -8.12 7.88 -12.57
C TYR A 163 -7.90 6.39 -12.26
N LEU A 164 -6.98 6.05 -11.34
CA LEU A 164 -6.73 4.68 -10.93
C LEU A 164 -7.99 4.03 -10.33
N ILE A 165 -8.67 4.68 -9.39
CA ILE A 165 -9.93 4.20 -8.81
C ILE A 165 -10.94 3.87 -9.92
N THR A 166 -11.10 4.77 -10.89
CA THR A 166 -12.00 4.59 -12.02
C THR A 166 -11.64 3.35 -12.84
N GLN A 167 -10.35 3.15 -13.13
CA GLN A 167 -9.91 1.98 -13.90
C GLN A 167 -10.06 0.68 -13.11
N LEU A 168 -9.69 0.65 -11.83
CA LEU A 168 -9.81 -0.55 -11.00
C LEU A 168 -11.26 -1.02 -10.90
N ARG A 169 -12.21 -0.08 -10.68
CA ARG A 169 -13.64 -0.39 -10.71
C ARG A 169 -14.09 -0.96 -12.04
N LYS A 170 -13.66 -0.36 -13.15
CA LYS A 170 -13.98 -0.84 -14.50
C LYS A 170 -13.53 -2.29 -14.72
N TYR A 171 -12.40 -2.68 -14.14
CA TYR A 171 -11.85 -4.03 -14.26
C TYR A 171 -12.26 -4.98 -13.11
N GLY A 172 -13.03 -4.51 -12.12
CA GLY A 172 -13.49 -5.32 -10.99
C GLY A 172 -12.39 -5.68 -9.98
N LEU A 173 -11.35 -4.84 -9.84
CA LEU A 173 -10.26 -5.03 -8.87
C LEU A 173 -10.57 -4.28 -7.58
N ALA A 174 -10.06 -4.77 -6.44
CA ALA A 174 -9.99 -3.97 -5.22
C ALA A 174 -8.88 -2.91 -5.29
N GLY A 175 -9.12 -1.75 -4.70
CA GLY A 175 -8.17 -0.65 -4.63
C GLY A 175 -7.98 -0.19 -3.19
N VAL A 176 -6.73 -0.19 -2.74
CA VAL A 176 -6.33 0.36 -1.44
C VAL A 176 -5.35 1.50 -1.66
N ILE A 177 -5.74 2.70 -1.26
CA ILE A 177 -4.88 3.89 -1.33
C ILE A 177 -4.42 4.23 0.08
N MET A 178 -3.13 4.03 0.36
CA MET A 178 -2.51 4.43 1.62
C MET A 178 -2.25 5.94 1.64
N SER A 179 -2.30 6.54 2.83
CA SER A 179 -1.83 7.89 3.07
C SER A 179 -1.47 8.12 4.55
N LEU A 180 -0.49 8.98 4.79
CA LEU A 180 -0.15 9.44 6.13
C LEU A 180 -1.17 10.45 6.68
N ASP A 181 -1.48 10.31 7.98
CA ASP A 181 -2.15 11.29 8.83
C ASP A 181 -1.28 12.55 8.94
N LYS A 182 -1.93 13.72 8.78
CA LYS A 182 -1.48 15.09 9.11
C LYS A 182 -0.20 15.66 8.50
N TYR A 183 0.65 14.92 7.80
CA TYR A 183 1.93 15.51 7.42
C TYR A 183 1.89 16.48 6.24
N LYS A 184 0.95 16.40 5.28
CA LYS A 184 0.97 17.34 4.13
C LYS A 184 -0.34 17.77 3.49
N ASP A 185 -1.45 17.03 3.56
CA ASP A 185 -2.67 17.50 2.87
C ASP A 185 -3.99 16.82 3.30
N PRO A 186 -4.75 17.39 4.25
CA PRO A 186 -6.11 16.92 4.54
C PRO A 186 -7.07 17.12 3.35
N GLU A 187 -6.76 18.00 2.40
CA GLU A 187 -7.60 18.24 1.24
C GLU A 187 -7.51 17.08 0.25
N ALA A 188 -6.34 16.49 -0.03
CA ALA A 188 -6.24 15.31 -0.90
C ALA A 188 -7.10 14.14 -0.41
N ILE A 189 -7.14 13.90 0.90
CA ILE A 189 -8.01 12.85 1.48
C ILE A 189 -9.48 13.21 1.31
N LYS A 190 -9.84 14.48 1.53
CA LYS A 190 -11.21 14.96 1.30
C LYS A 190 -11.60 14.79 -0.17
N ASP A 191 -10.70 15.14 -1.09
CA ASP A 191 -10.93 15.04 -2.53
C ASP A 191 -11.14 13.58 -2.95
N ILE A 192 -10.28 12.66 -2.48
CA ILE A 192 -10.39 11.24 -2.81
C ILE A 192 -11.54 10.54 -2.09
N SER A 193 -11.98 11.04 -0.93
CA SER A 193 -13.11 10.48 -0.18
C SER A 193 -14.40 10.41 -1.00
N MET A 194 -14.54 11.25 -2.04
CA MET A 194 -15.68 11.27 -2.94
C MET A 194 -15.68 10.11 -3.95
N PHE A 195 -14.54 9.43 -4.14
CA PHE A 195 -14.35 8.40 -5.18
C PHE A 195 -14.20 6.98 -4.60
N VAL A 196 -13.84 6.87 -3.31
CA VAL A 196 -13.72 5.60 -2.60
C VAL A 196 -15.02 5.25 -1.86
N ASP A 197 -15.22 3.96 -1.58
CA ASP A 197 -16.40 3.48 -0.83
C ASP A 197 -16.31 3.87 0.65
N LYS A 198 -15.09 3.95 1.19
CA LYS A 198 -14.84 4.30 2.59
C LYS A 198 -13.43 4.86 2.80
N VAL A 199 -13.33 5.84 3.69
CA VAL A 199 -12.04 6.24 4.29
C VAL A 199 -11.91 5.57 5.64
N ILE A 200 -10.84 4.82 5.84
CA ILE A 200 -10.54 4.07 7.06
C ILE A 200 -9.38 4.76 7.77
N TYR A 201 -9.63 5.23 8.98
CA TYR A 201 -8.61 5.89 9.81
C TYR A 201 -8.04 4.90 10.83
N LEU A 202 -6.73 4.68 10.80
CA LEU A 202 -5.99 3.85 11.74
C LEU A 202 -5.09 4.77 12.57
N LYS A 203 -5.41 4.88 13.86
CA LYS A 203 -4.71 5.71 14.84
C LYS A 203 -4.10 4.82 15.90
#